data_AF-A0A8T0AMC4-F1
#
_entry.id   AF-A0A8T0AMC4-F1
#
_cell.length_a   1.000
_cell.length_b   1.000
_cell.length_c   1.000
_cell.angle_alpha   90.00
_cell.angle_beta   90.00
_cell.angle_gamma   90.00
#
_symmetry.space_group_name_H-M   'P 1'
#
loop_
_entity.id
_entity.type
_entity.pdbx_description
1 polymer ?
#
loop_
_entity_poly.entity_id
_entity_poly.type
_entity_poly.pdbx_seq_one_letter_code
_entity_poly.pdbx_strand_id
1 'polypeptide(L)'
;MNVPRVSVWHQRSLFDLCSKVQDGKHPRVFEVHAIRDVFFKSSPLGMQCLTPRHLRLLGSQLPIIVWFPSFLVRRRLTTKAVDLLYLDRALQRLGIDQLTEEETRQACDLRGLNSGQLTSTQCKEWLHEWLELSAKVKESEISLLLHSMTLLTLNYPPVTK
;
A
#
# COMPACT_ATOMS: atom_id res chain seq x y z
N MET A 1 -1.73 -8.31 -28.23
CA MET A 1 -1.12 -7.73 -27.02
C MET A 1 -0.48 -8.87 -26.24
N ASN A 2 0.85 -8.86 -26.09
CA ASN A 2 1.55 -9.89 -25.31
C ASN A 2 1.36 -9.55 -23.82
N VAL A 3 0.58 -10.35 -23.09
CA VAL A 3 0.49 -10.21 -21.63
C VAL A 3 1.86 -10.57 -21.06
N PRO A 4 2.55 -9.66 -20.36
CA PRO A 4 3.88 -9.94 -19.82
C PRO A 4 3.82 -11.12 -18.87
N ARG A 5 4.67 -12.10 -19.14
CA ARG A 5 4.69 -13.35 -18.43
C ARG A 5 5.37 -13.12 -17.07
N VAL A 6 4.56 -12.83 -16.05
CA VAL A 6 5.00 -12.90 -14.66
C VAL A 6 5.51 -14.33 -14.41
N SER A 7 6.69 -14.47 -13.79
CA SER A 7 7.24 -15.81 -13.52
C SER A 7 6.29 -16.62 -12.63
N VAL A 8 6.31 -17.95 -12.78
CA VAL A 8 5.51 -18.87 -11.95
C VAL A 8 5.73 -18.65 -10.45
N TRP A 9 6.96 -18.31 -10.04
CA TRP A 9 7.26 -18.04 -8.63
C TRP A 9 6.46 -16.87 -8.07
N HIS A 10 6.54 -15.69 -8.70
CA HIS A 10 5.77 -14.51 -8.30
C HIS A 10 4.24 -14.74 -8.28
N GLN A 11 3.72 -15.58 -9.19
CA GLN A 11 2.29 -15.94 -9.17
C GLN A 11 1.92 -16.77 -7.94
N ARG A 12 2.76 -17.75 -7.58
CA ARG A 12 2.59 -18.56 -6.38
C ARG A 12 2.70 -17.71 -5.11
N SER A 13 3.70 -16.85 -5.02
CA SER A 13 3.86 -15.93 -3.88
C SER A 13 2.67 -14.99 -3.72
N LEU A 14 2.10 -14.50 -4.82
CA LEU A 14 0.88 -13.70 -4.79
C LEU A 14 -0.32 -14.52 -4.29
N PHE A 15 -0.46 -15.76 -4.74
CA PHE A 15 -1.52 -16.65 -4.28
C PHE A 15 -1.40 -16.96 -2.78
N ASP A 16 -0.20 -17.30 -2.31
CA ASP A 16 0.08 -17.59 -0.90
C ASP A 16 -0.20 -16.35 -0.02
N LEU A 17 0.20 -15.16 -0.48
CA LEU A 17 -0.11 -13.90 0.21
C LEU A 17 -1.62 -13.64 0.28
N CYS A 18 -2.33 -13.81 -0.84
CA CYS A 18 -3.78 -13.64 -0.89
C CYS A 18 -4.50 -14.63 0.04
N SER A 19 -4.11 -15.91 0.05
CA SER A 19 -4.66 -16.91 0.94
C SER A 19 -4.44 -16.53 2.41
N LYS A 20 -3.23 -16.07 2.76
CA LYS A 20 -2.93 -15.60 4.12
C LYS A 20 -3.81 -14.41 4.53
N VAL A 21 -4.00 -13.44 3.65
CA VAL A 21 -4.86 -12.28 3.91
C VAL A 21 -6.33 -12.70 4.00
N GLN A 22 -6.78 -13.66 3.19
CA GLN A 22 -8.13 -14.21 3.27
C GLN A 22 -8.39 -14.98 4.57
N ASP A 23 -7.35 -15.62 5.14
CA ASP A 23 -7.39 -16.25 6.47
C ASP A 23 -7.44 -15.22 7.63
N GLY A 24 -7.50 -13.91 7.36
CA GLY A 24 -7.51 -12.86 8.38
C GLY A 24 -6.15 -12.59 9.01
N LYS A 25 -5.05 -13.03 8.40
CA LYS A 25 -3.69 -12.82 8.93
C LYS A 25 -3.06 -11.56 8.34
N HIS A 26 -2.37 -10.79 9.17
CA HIS A 26 -1.56 -9.65 8.75
C HIS A 26 -0.31 -10.12 7.97
N PRO A 27 -0.09 -9.65 6.72
CA PRO A 27 1.09 -10.00 5.96
C PRO A 27 2.34 -9.26 6.48
N ARG A 28 3.50 -9.91 6.40
CA ARG A 28 4.78 -9.28 6.74
C ARG A 28 5.29 -8.48 5.55
N VAL A 29 6.04 -7.40 5.82
CA VAL A 29 6.63 -6.51 4.81
C VAL A 29 7.38 -7.28 3.72
N PHE A 30 8.20 -8.27 4.08
CA PHE A 30 8.96 -9.02 3.07
C PHE A 30 8.07 -9.88 2.16
N GLU A 31 6.92 -10.36 2.65
CA GLU A 31 5.97 -11.16 1.87
C GLU A 31 5.29 -10.29 0.82
N VAL A 32 4.93 -9.06 1.20
CA VAL A 32 4.38 -8.04 0.27
C VAL A 32 5.43 -7.61 -0.76
N HIS A 33 6.67 -7.38 -0.33
CA HIS A 33 7.75 -6.99 -1.23
C HIS A 33 8.17 -8.12 -2.19
N ALA A 34 8.06 -9.39 -1.79
CA ALA A 34 8.41 -10.54 -2.62
C ALA A 34 7.56 -10.67 -3.89
N ILE A 35 6.40 -10.02 -3.95
CA ILE A 35 5.51 -10.04 -5.12
C ILE A 35 5.63 -8.80 -6.00
N ARG A 36 6.57 -7.88 -5.73
CA ARG A 36 6.67 -6.57 -6.43
C ARG A 36 6.60 -6.64 -7.96
N ASP A 37 7.14 -7.69 -8.57
CA ASP A 37 7.20 -7.83 -10.03
C ASP A 37 5.80 -7.94 -10.67
N VAL A 38 4.78 -8.38 -9.93
CA VAL A 38 3.39 -8.43 -10.42
C VAL A 38 2.77 -7.04 -10.59
N PHE A 39 3.38 -6.01 -10.00
CA PHE A 39 2.94 -4.61 -10.01
C PHE A 39 3.72 -3.73 -10.99
N PHE A 40 4.69 -4.28 -11.73
CA PHE A 40 5.37 -3.54 -12.80
C PHE A 40 4.40 -3.07 -13.86
N LYS A 41 4.76 -1.98 -14.56
CA LYS A 41 3.90 -1.28 -15.54
C LYS A 41 3.20 -2.20 -16.53
N SER A 42 3.89 -3.27 -16.95
CA SER A 42 3.43 -4.20 -17.97
C SER A 42 2.72 -5.43 -17.36
N SER A 43 2.87 -5.68 -16.06
CA SER A 43 2.25 -6.79 -15.34
C SER A 43 0.75 -6.55 -15.06
N PRO A 44 -0.05 -7.61 -14.78
CA PRO A 44 -1.49 -7.49 -14.60
C PRO A 44 -1.95 -6.53 -13.49
N LEU A 45 -1.18 -6.40 -12.41
CA LEU A 45 -1.46 -5.45 -11.32
C LEU A 45 -0.70 -4.13 -11.46
N GLY A 46 -0.04 -3.89 -12.60
CA GLY A 46 0.58 -2.61 -12.91
C GLY A 46 -0.46 -1.54 -13.20
N MET A 47 -0.14 -0.27 -12.86
CA MET A 47 -1.07 0.86 -12.97
C MET A 47 -1.76 0.99 -14.34
N GLN A 48 -1.08 0.65 -15.43
CA GLN A 48 -1.63 0.76 -16.80
C GLN A 48 -2.58 -0.38 -17.16
N CYS A 49 -2.47 -1.52 -16.48
CA CYS A 49 -3.28 -2.71 -16.70
C CYS A 49 -4.54 -2.76 -15.81
N LEU A 50 -4.59 -1.94 -14.75
CA LEU A 50 -5.74 -1.90 -13.84
C LEU A 50 -7.02 -1.47 -14.54
N THR A 51 -8.10 -2.22 -14.27
CA THR A 51 -9.44 -1.92 -14.76
C THR A 51 -10.02 -0.67 -14.08
N PRO A 52 -11.00 0.03 -14.68
CA PRO A 52 -11.65 1.18 -14.07
C PRO A 52 -12.32 0.87 -12.72
N ARG A 53 -12.80 -0.36 -12.51
CA ARG A 53 -13.35 -0.77 -11.21
C ARG A 53 -12.25 -0.86 -10.16
N HIS A 54 -11.13 -1.49 -10.50
CA HIS A 54 -9.98 -1.66 -9.61
C HIS A 54 -9.36 -0.31 -9.21
N LEU A 55 -9.21 0.61 -10.16
CA LEU A 55 -8.73 1.97 -9.87
C LEU A 55 -9.64 2.70 -8.88
N ARG A 56 -10.96 2.53 -8.99
CA ARG A 56 -11.90 3.16 -8.05
C ARG A 56 -11.79 2.59 -6.63
N LEU A 57 -11.57 1.28 -6.51
CA LEU A 57 -11.34 0.62 -5.20
C LEU A 57 -10.03 1.07 -4.54
N LEU A 58 -8.95 1.24 -5.31
CA LEU A 58 -7.71 1.83 -4.77
C LEU A 58 -7.93 3.31 -4.42
N GLY A 59 -8.70 4.02 -5.22
CA GLY A 59 -8.98 5.44 -5.03
C GLY A 59 -9.85 5.77 -3.84
N SER A 60 -10.71 4.86 -3.37
CA SER A 60 -11.56 5.11 -2.21
C SER A 60 -10.78 5.23 -0.89
N GLN A 61 -9.50 4.88 -0.88
CA GLN A 61 -8.61 5.00 0.28
C GLN A 61 -7.89 6.35 0.35
N LEU A 62 -8.04 7.18 -0.69
CA LEU A 62 -7.38 8.46 -0.81
C LEU A 62 -8.42 9.57 -0.99
N PRO A 63 -8.11 10.82 -0.59
CA PRO A 63 -9.00 11.97 -0.81
C PRO A 63 -8.95 12.40 -2.28
N ILE A 64 -9.44 11.54 -3.18
CA ILE A 64 -9.54 11.81 -4.61
C ILE A 64 -10.95 11.53 -5.12
N ILE A 65 -11.34 12.26 -6.15
CA ILE A 65 -12.62 12.04 -6.81
C ILE A 65 -12.50 10.87 -7.79
N VAL A 66 -13.27 9.81 -7.54
CA VAL A 66 -13.17 8.52 -8.26
C VAL A 66 -14.19 8.33 -9.40
N TRP A 67 -15.14 9.24 -9.59
CA TRP A 67 -16.15 9.19 -10.67
C TRP A 67 -15.71 9.82 -11.99
N PHE A 68 -14.44 10.19 -12.12
CA PHE A 68 -13.85 10.71 -13.36
C PHE A 68 -13.50 9.59 -14.36
N PRO A 69 -13.26 9.93 -15.65
CA PRO A 69 -12.65 9.00 -16.61
C PRO A 69 -11.43 8.26 -16.06
N SER A 70 -11.30 6.98 -16.39
CA SER A 70 -10.30 6.07 -15.79
C SER A 70 -8.86 6.57 -15.92
N PHE A 71 -8.50 7.23 -17.03
CA PHE A 71 -7.17 7.80 -17.21
C PHE A 71 -6.87 8.95 -16.24
N LEU A 72 -7.89 9.76 -15.88
CA LEU A 72 -7.74 10.84 -14.89
C LEU A 72 -7.63 10.27 -13.47
N VAL A 73 -8.46 9.28 -13.14
CA VAL A 73 -8.39 8.58 -11.83
C VAL A 73 -7.01 7.95 -11.68
N ARG A 74 -6.51 7.26 -12.72
CA ARG A 74 -5.16 6.67 -12.75
C ARG A 74 -4.08 7.73 -12.52
N ARG A 75 -4.12 8.85 -13.26
CA ARG A 75 -3.14 9.93 -13.09
C ARG A 75 -3.15 10.50 -11.67
N ARG A 76 -4.34 10.78 -11.11
CA ARG A 76 -4.49 11.30 -9.74
C ARG A 76 -3.98 10.32 -8.70
N LEU A 77 -4.31 9.04 -8.83
CA LEU A 77 -3.79 7.97 -7.98
C LEU A 77 -2.27 7.90 -8.02
N THR A 78 -1.68 7.89 -9.22
CA THR A 78 -0.22 7.87 -9.38
C THR A 78 0.41 9.08 -8.70
N THR A 79 -0.10 10.29 -8.95
CA THR A 79 0.43 11.51 -8.31
C THR A 79 0.35 11.42 -6.79
N LYS A 80 -0.82 11.07 -6.23
CA LYS A 80 -0.99 10.99 -4.77
C LYS A 80 -0.10 9.93 -4.12
N ALA A 81 0.06 8.78 -4.76
CA ALA A 81 0.95 7.75 -4.26
C ALA A 81 2.42 8.17 -4.32
N VAL A 82 2.83 8.89 -5.38
CA VAL A 82 4.19 9.44 -5.48
C VAL A 82 4.43 10.50 -4.40
N ASP A 83 3.47 11.40 -4.19
CA ASP A 83 3.53 12.39 -3.09
C ASP A 83 3.68 11.68 -1.73
N LEU A 84 2.90 10.62 -1.50
CA LEU A 84 2.98 9.80 -0.28
C LEU A 84 4.35 9.14 -0.13
N LEU A 85 4.92 8.60 -1.21
CA LEU A 85 6.26 8.00 -1.21
C LEU A 85 7.35 9.03 -0.86
N TYR A 86 7.23 10.27 -1.35
CA TYR A 86 8.14 11.34 -0.97
C TYR A 86 7.97 11.76 0.48
N LEU A 87 6.74 11.80 0.97
CA LEU A 87 6.44 12.05 2.38
C LEU A 87 7.04 10.95 3.26
N ASP A 88 6.93 9.68 2.88
CA ASP A 88 7.56 8.55 3.57
C ASP A 88 9.08 8.69 3.66
N ARG A 89 9.74 9.07 2.55
CA ARG A 89 11.19 9.30 2.53
C ARG A 89 11.61 10.45 3.44
N ALA A 90 10.82 11.52 3.49
CA ALA A 90 11.06 12.63 4.40
C ALA A 90 10.87 12.18 5.86
N LEU A 91 9.82 11.41 6.15
CA LEU A 91 9.54 10.89 7.47
C LEU A 91 10.61 9.91 7.96
N GLN A 92 11.14 9.05 7.09
CA GLN A 92 12.27 8.17 7.43
C GLN A 92 13.53 8.94 7.82
N ARG A 93 13.80 10.08 7.17
CA ARG A 93 14.94 10.95 7.51
C ARG A 93 14.74 11.68 8.83
N LEU A 94 13.51 12.07 9.14
CA LEU A 94 13.15 12.70 10.40
C LEU A 94 13.21 11.70 11.57
N GLY A 95 12.75 10.48 11.34
CA GLY A 95 12.59 9.43 12.36
C GLY A 95 11.19 9.45 12.98
N ILE A 96 10.59 8.27 13.15
CA ILE A 96 9.25 8.12 13.75
C ILE A 96 9.23 8.59 15.20
N ASP A 97 10.34 8.46 15.93
CA ASP A 97 10.44 8.85 17.34
C ASP A 97 10.27 10.36 17.58
N GLN A 98 10.44 11.18 16.53
CA GLN A 98 10.23 12.62 16.59
C GLN A 98 8.76 13.03 16.45
N LEU A 99 7.88 12.10 16.05
CA LEU A 99 6.46 12.37 15.93
C LEU A 99 5.78 12.33 17.29
N THR A 100 4.91 13.31 17.53
CA THR A 100 3.92 13.24 18.60
C THR A 100 2.94 12.07 18.36
N GLU A 101 2.17 11.69 19.38
CA GLU A 101 1.14 10.66 19.22
C GLU A 101 0.10 11.06 18.16
N GLU A 102 -0.31 12.33 18.14
CA GLU A 102 -1.27 12.84 17.18
C GLU A 102 -0.72 12.79 15.75
N GLU A 103 0.52 13.23 15.54
CA GLU A 103 1.17 13.15 14.22
C GLU A 103 1.36 11.70 13.77
N THR A 104 1.63 10.78 14.69
CA THR A 104 1.72 9.34 14.39
C THR A 104 0.37 8.81 13.90
N ARG A 105 -0.73 9.15 14.57
CA ARG A 105 -2.09 8.76 14.18
C ARG A 105 -2.46 9.32 12.81
N GLN A 106 -2.22 10.61 12.60
CA GLN A 106 -2.45 11.26 11.30
C GLN A 106 -1.61 10.63 10.18
N ALA A 107 -0.34 10.31 10.45
CA ALA A 107 0.51 9.60 9.50
C ALA A 107 -0.08 8.23 9.14
N CYS A 108 -0.58 7.48 10.13
CA CYS A 108 -1.25 6.21 9.89
C CYS A 108 -2.52 6.37 9.04
N ASP A 109 -3.39 7.33 9.38
CA ASP A 109 -4.66 7.57 8.69
C ASP A 109 -4.44 8.01 7.23
N LEU A 110 -3.42 8.84 6.96
CA LEU A 110 -3.04 9.23 5.59
C LEU A 110 -2.67 8.03 4.70
N ARG A 111 -2.26 6.91 5.30
CA ARG A 111 -1.86 5.68 4.61
C ARG A 111 -2.96 4.61 4.63
N GLY A 112 -4.13 4.97 5.12
CA GLY A 112 -5.34 4.15 5.09
C GLY A 112 -5.61 3.33 6.35
N LEU A 113 -4.73 3.36 7.35
CA LEU A 113 -5.00 2.74 8.66
C LEU A 113 -6.15 3.50 9.34
N ASN A 114 -6.97 2.81 10.14
CA ASN A 114 -7.93 3.48 11.02
C ASN A 114 -7.32 3.58 12.42
N SER A 115 -6.52 4.62 12.65
CA SER A 115 -5.73 4.79 13.88
C SER A 115 -6.60 4.94 15.14
N GLY A 116 -7.84 5.42 14.99
CA GLY A 116 -8.79 5.59 16.11
C GLY A 116 -9.20 4.29 16.80
N GLN A 117 -8.96 3.14 16.16
CA GLN A 117 -9.23 1.81 16.74
C GLN A 117 -7.98 1.16 17.36
N LEU A 118 -6.86 1.88 17.43
CA LEU A 118 -5.55 1.34 17.82
C LEU A 118 -4.92 2.15 18.96
N THR A 119 -4.04 1.48 19.70
CA THR A 119 -3.17 2.15 20.68
C THR A 119 -2.06 2.95 19.98
N SER A 120 -1.45 3.90 20.70
CA SER A 120 -0.29 4.67 20.22
C SER A 120 0.86 3.75 19.79
N THR A 121 1.15 2.71 20.58
CA THR A 121 2.18 1.71 20.29
C THR A 121 1.87 0.96 18.99
N GLN A 122 0.65 0.47 18.81
CA GLN A 122 0.25 -0.22 17.58
C GLN A 122 0.32 0.67 16.35
N CYS A 123 -0.03 1.97 16.47
CA CYS A 123 0.13 2.92 15.37
C CYS A 123 1.61 3.09 15.00
N LYS A 124 2.50 3.22 15.99
CA LYS A 124 3.94 3.32 15.74
C LYS A 124 4.49 2.06 15.08
N GLU A 125 4.14 0.88 15.58
CA GLU A 125 4.57 -0.41 15.02
C GLU A 125 4.12 -0.56 13.56
N TRP A 126 2.85 -0.24 13.27
CA TRP A 126 2.34 -0.27 11.90
C TRP A 126 3.08 0.71 10.99
N LEU A 127 3.31 1.93 11.47
CA LEU A 127 4.01 2.97 10.71
C LEU A 127 5.46 2.56 10.42
N HIS A 128 6.12 1.86 11.35
CA HIS A 128 7.43 1.25 11.12
C HIS A 128 7.38 0.23 9.99
N GLU A 129 6.41 -0.70 9.99
CA GLU A 129 6.25 -1.68 8.92
C GLU A 129 5.95 -1.03 7.56
N TRP A 130 5.07 -0.03 7.55
CA TRP A 130 4.76 0.75 6.35
C TRP A 130 6.02 1.41 5.78
N LEU A 131 6.79 2.10 6.61
CA LEU A 131 8.02 2.77 6.17
C LEU A 131 9.08 1.75 5.75
N GLU A 132 9.18 0.60 6.40
CA GLU A 132 10.09 -0.48 5.97
C GLU A 132 9.76 -0.94 4.54
N LEU A 133 8.47 -1.05 4.22
CA LEU A 133 8.02 -1.38 2.87
C LEU A 133 8.31 -0.24 1.89
N SER A 134 7.86 0.98 2.19
CA SER A 134 7.93 2.10 1.25
C SER A 134 9.38 2.54 0.95
N ALA A 135 10.33 2.34 1.88
CA ALA A 135 11.77 2.49 1.60
C ALA A 135 12.25 1.62 0.42
N LYS A 136 11.67 0.44 0.23
CA LYS A 136 12.06 -0.53 -0.79
C LYS A 136 11.35 -0.28 -2.14
N VAL A 137 10.33 0.59 -2.16
CA VAL A 137 9.50 0.84 -3.34
C VAL A 137 10.08 1.95 -4.20
N LYS A 138 10.20 1.67 -5.51
CA LYS A 138 10.56 2.64 -6.54
C LYS A 138 9.31 3.29 -7.13
N GLU A 139 9.45 4.45 -7.76
CA GLU A 139 8.33 5.10 -8.46
C GLU A 139 7.74 4.25 -9.59
N SER A 140 8.56 3.41 -10.24
CA SER A 140 8.10 2.43 -11.24
C SER A 140 7.18 1.36 -10.66
N GLU A 141 7.18 1.20 -9.34
CA GLU A 141 6.44 0.19 -8.58
C GLU A 141 5.27 0.82 -7.81
N ILE A 142 4.84 2.03 -8.17
CA ILE A 142 3.83 2.76 -7.38
C ILE A 142 2.50 2.03 -7.21
N SER A 143 2.20 1.10 -8.12
CA SER A 143 1.03 0.22 -7.95
C SER A 143 1.16 -0.66 -6.71
N LEU A 144 2.35 -1.19 -6.41
CA LEU A 144 2.59 -1.94 -5.18
C LEU A 144 2.27 -1.09 -3.95
N LEU A 145 2.74 0.16 -3.90
CA LEU A 145 2.48 1.07 -2.77
C LEU A 145 0.97 1.27 -2.53
N LEU A 146 0.23 1.53 -3.61
CA LEU A 146 -1.23 1.70 -3.55
C LEU A 146 -1.96 0.43 -3.06
N HIS A 147 -1.57 -0.74 -3.53
CA HIS A 147 -2.16 -2.00 -3.05
C HIS A 147 -1.77 -2.30 -1.60
N SER A 148 -0.57 -1.88 -1.19
CA SER A 148 -0.05 -2.11 0.14
C SER A 148 -0.82 -1.35 1.22
N MET A 149 -1.43 -0.21 0.88
CA MET A 149 -2.37 0.48 1.78
C MET A 149 -3.49 -0.45 2.24
N THR A 150 -3.98 -1.32 1.35
CA THR A 150 -4.98 -2.33 1.70
C THR A 150 -4.35 -3.52 2.40
N LEU A 151 -3.27 -4.08 1.82
CA LEU A 151 -2.67 -5.32 2.29
C LEU A 151 -2.16 -5.23 3.74
N LEU A 152 -1.55 -4.10 4.12
CA LEU A 152 -1.03 -3.88 5.46
C LEU A 152 -2.09 -3.36 6.45
N THR A 153 -3.26 -2.92 5.99
CA THR A 153 -4.31 -2.39 6.87
C THR A 153 -5.38 -3.42 7.19
N LEU A 154 -5.78 -4.23 6.21
CA LEU A 154 -7.02 -5.01 6.26
C LEU A 154 -7.12 -5.92 7.49
N ASN A 155 -6.01 -6.58 7.85
CA ASN A 155 -5.95 -7.54 8.95
C ASN A 155 -5.00 -7.08 10.06
N TYR A 156 -4.72 -5.78 10.16
CA TYR A 156 -3.85 -5.30 11.22
C TYR A 156 -4.51 -5.57 12.59
N PRO A 157 -3.80 -6.18 13.57
CA PRO A 157 -4.43 -6.66 14.79
C PRO A 157 -5.13 -5.53 15.57
N PRO A 158 -6.40 -5.71 15.98
CA PRO A 158 -7.07 -4.75 16.83
C PRO A 158 -6.45 -4.75 18.24
N VAL A 159 -6.82 -3.78 19.07
CA VAL A 159 -6.44 -3.77 20.49
C VAL A 159 -6.88 -5.08 21.15
N THR A 160 -5.93 -5.88 21.61
CA THR A 160 -6.22 -7.01 22.50
C THR A 160 -6.72 -6.45 23.82
N LYS A 161 -7.99 -6.73 24.15
CA LYS A 161 -8.58 -6.41 25.45
C LYS A 161 -7.93 -7.19 26.57
#